data_AF-Q2H4E9-F1
#
_entry.id   AF-Q2H4E9-F1
#
_cell.length_a   1.000
_cell.length_b   1.000
_cell.length_c   1.000
_cell.angle_alpha   90.00
_cell.angle_beta   90.00
_cell.angle_gamma   90.00
#
_symmetry.space_group_name_H-M   'P 1'
#
loop_
_entity.id
_entity.type
_entity.pdbx_description
1 polymer ?
#
loop_
_entity_poly.entity_id
_entity_poly.type
_entity_poly.pdbx_seq_one_letter_code
_entity_poly.pdbx_strand_id
1 'polypeptide(L)'
;MQLTSLSLLAAWSALAVASLNVGSSGNGVGQSEFHLGVILPRQQSRTNLQVFSGALGGTGASAITNSGDPERPFEVDGDTFVCHPSI
;
A
#
# COMPACT_ATOMS: atom_id res chain seq x y z
N MET A 1 45.76 19.58 23.59
CA MET A 1 44.39 19.94 24.02
C MET A 1 43.98 21.20 23.27
N GLN A 2 43.16 21.07 22.22
CA GLN A 2 42.45 22.20 21.62
C GLN A 2 41.01 21.76 21.40
N LEU A 3 40.13 22.36 22.19
CA LEU A 3 38.68 22.30 22.11
C LEU A 3 38.24 23.30 21.05
N THR A 4 37.40 22.90 20.08
CA THR A 4 36.35 23.77 19.54
C THR A 4 35.27 22.91 18.87
N SER A 5 34.19 22.75 19.61
CA SER A 5 32.80 22.59 19.17
C SER A 5 32.47 23.16 17.79
N LEU A 6 31.82 22.37 16.94
CA LEU A 6 31.02 22.88 15.83
C LEU A 6 29.66 22.16 15.79
N SER A 7 28.68 22.82 16.37
CA SER A 7 27.27 22.44 16.33
C SER A 7 26.72 22.62 14.92
N LEU A 8 26.09 21.61 14.34
CA LEU A 8 25.14 21.82 13.25
C LEU A 8 23.92 20.92 13.43
N LEU A 9 22.91 21.44 14.14
CA LEU A 9 21.54 20.93 14.05
C LEU A 9 20.99 21.32 12.68
N ALA A 10 20.90 20.36 11.76
CA ALA A 10 20.04 20.49 10.60
C ALA A 10 18.65 19.96 10.98
N ALA A 11 17.79 20.84 11.48
CA ALA A 11 16.38 20.53 11.69
C ALA A 11 15.69 20.41 10.32
N TRP A 12 15.38 19.18 9.90
CA TRP A 12 14.56 18.93 8.71
C TRP A 12 13.08 19.01 9.09
N SER A 13 12.45 20.14 8.79
CA SER A 13 11.00 20.29 8.93
C SER A 13 10.34 19.97 7.60
N ALA A 14 9.71 18.79 7.48
CA ALA A 14 8.82 18.47 6.36
C ALA A 14 7.40 18.96 6.70
N LEU A 15 6.94 20.02 6.03
CA LEU A 15 5.55 20.49 6.10
C LEU A 15 4.75 19.79 5.00
N ALA A 16 3.87 18.86 5.37
CA ALA A 16 2.94 18.24 4.42
C ALA A 16 1.67 19.10 4.28
N VAL A 17 1.43 19.64 3.07
CA VAL A 17 0.16 20.30 2.72
C VAL A 17 -0.79 19.22 2.20
N ALA A 18 -1.86 18.92 2.95
CA ALA A 18 -2.95 18.10 2.45
C ALA A 18 -3.91 18.98 1.63
N SER A 19 -3.96 18.75 0.31
CA SER A 19 -4.98 19.37 -0.55
C SER A 19 -6.31 18.61 -0.41
N LEU A 20 -7.39 19.34 -0.10
CA LEU A 20 -8.76 18.81 -0.11
C LEU A 20 -9.38 19.06 -1.49
N ASN A 21 -9.70 18.01 -2.24
CA ASN A 21 -10.48 18.12 -3.47
C ASN A 21 -11.97 18.11 -3.10
N VAL A 22 -12.59 19.29 -2.99
CA VAL A 22 -14.05 19.44 -3.01
C VAL A 22 -14.49 19.62 -4.45
N GLY A 23 -15.34 18.71 -4.92
CA GLY A 23 -15.92 18.76 -6.25
C GLY A 23 -17.09 17.80 -6.35
N SER A 24 -18.22 18.13 -5.71
CA SER A 24 -19.50 17.49 -6.02
C SER A 24 -20.43 18.56 -6.56
N SER A 25 -20.52 18.61 -7.90
CA SER A 25 -21.59 19.30 -8.61
C SER A 25 -22.21 18.29 -9.56
N GLY A 26 -23.31 17.70 -9.11
CA GLY A 26 -24.15 16.80 -9.88
C GLY A 26 -25.56 16.84 -9.32
N ASN A 27 -26.38 17.73 -9.87
CA ASN A 27 -27.82 17.76 -9.66
C ASN A 27 -28.47 16.71 -10.58
N GLY A 28 -29.07 15.66 -10.03
CA GLY A 28 -29.74 14.63 -10.81
C GLY A 28 -30.27 13.47 -9.97
N VAL A 29 -31.56 13.56 -9.63
CA VAL A 29 -32.58 12.49 -9.55
C VAL A 29 -32.07 11.03 -9.51
N GLY A 30 -32.43 10.31 -8.43
CA GLY A 30 -32.55 8.85 -8.45
C GLY A 30 -31.41 8.04 -7.83
N GLN A 31 -31.09 8.26 -6.55
CA GLN A 31 -30.24 7.35 -5.78
C GLN A 31 -31.05 6.11 -5.35
N SER A 32 -31.35 5.24 -6.30
CA SER A 32 -31.87 3.89 -6.04
C SER A 32 -31.14 2.92 -6.96
N GLU A 33 -29.84 2.80 -6.73
CA GLU A 33 -28.98 1.88 -7.49
C GLU A 33 -27.88 1.39 -6.56
N PHE A 34 -28.19 0.37 -5.75
CA PHE A 34 -27.14 -0.54 -5.30
C PHE A 34 -26.67 -1.33 -6.53
N HIS A 35 -25.85 -0.70 -7.37
CA HIS A 35 -25.14 -1.36 -8.44
C HIS A 35 -24.06 -2.25 -7.83
N LEU A 36 -24.41 -3.51 -7.59
CA LEU A 36 -23.50 -4.62 -7.32
C LEU A 36 -22.64 -4.97 -8.56
N GLY A 37 -22.09 -3.95 -9.23
CA GLY A 37 -21.37 -4.06 -10.50
C GLY A 37 -20.16 -3.13 -10.60
N VAL A 38 -19.69 -2.57 -9.47
CA VAL A 38 -18.36 -1.96 -9.44
C VAL A 38 -17.34 -3.09 -9.48
N ILE A 39 -16.87 -3.43 -10.69
CA ILE A 39 -15.61 -4.15 -10.85
C ILE A 39 -14.55 -3.18 -10.35
N LEU A 40 -14.21 -3.28 -9.07
CA LEU A 40 -13.02 -2.64 -8.54
C LEU A 40 -11.85 -3.18 -9.35
N PRO A 41 -10.99 -2.32 -9.94
CA PRO A 41 -9.77 -2.80 -10.57
C PRO A 41 -9.05 -3.66 -9.54
N ARG A 42 -8.72 -4.92 -9.91
CA ARG A 42 -7.85 -5.78 -9.09
C ARG A 42 -6.66 -4.91 -8.71
N GLN A 43 -6.44 -4.71 -7.41
CA GLN A 43 -5.43 -3.79 -6.90
C GLN A 43 -4.08 -4.08 -7.60
N GLN A 44 -3.71 -3.26 -8.59
CA GLN A 44 -2.41 -3.31 -9.27
C GLN A 44 -1.31 -2.67 -8.40
N SER A 45 -1.59 -2.53 -7.10
CA SER A 45 -0.75 -1.81 -6.19
C SER A 45 0.44 -2.68 -5.80
N ARG A 46 1.65 -2.11 -5.88
CA ARG A 46 2.85 -2.69 -5.27
C ARG A 46 2.88 -2.53 -3.74
N THR A 47 1.81 -2.03 -3.13
CA THR A 47 1.69 -1.97 -1.67
C THR A 47 1.35 -3.34 -1.10
N ASN A 48 1.72 -3.57 0.17
CA ASN A 48 1.32 -4.78 0.88
C ASN A 48 -0.21 -4.92 0.89
N LEU A 49 -0.70 -6.00 0.29
CA LEU A 49 -2.11 -6.32 0.12
C LEU A 49 -2.74 -6.89 1.40
N GLN A 50 -1.91 -7.39 2.31
CA GLN A 50 -2.36 -7.91 3.60
C GLN A 50 -1.49 -7.35 4.73
N VAL A 51 -2.09 -6.47 5.51
CA VAL A 51 -1.42 -5.87 6.67
C VAL A 51 -1.54 -6.82 7.86
N PHE A 52 -0.39 -7.18 8.45
CA PHE A 52 -0.33 -7.90 9.70
C PHE A 52 -0.07 -6.90 10.83
N SER A 53 -0.94 -6.90 11.86
CA SER A 53 -0.79 -6.04 13.04
C SER A 53 0.17 -6.60 14.09
N GLY A 54 0.66 -7.82 13.90
CA GLY A 54 1.55 -8.52 14.82
C GLY A 54 2.72 -9.19 14.11
N ALA A 55 3.81 -9.34 14.86
CA ALA A 55 5.01 -10.07 14.46
C ALA A 55 5.08 -11.40 15.22
N LEU A 56 5.52 -12.46 14.55
CA LEU A 56 5.75 -13.76 15.19
C LEU A 56 7.20 -13.82 15.65
N GLY A 57 7.43 -13.98 16.95
CA GLY A 57 8.79 -14.00 17.52
C GLY A 57 9.58 -12.71 17.29
N GLY A 58 8.89 -11.57 17.15
CA GLY A 58 9.52 -10.27 16.87
C GLY A 58 9.86 -10.01 15.40
N THR A 59 9.61 -10.97 14.49
CA THR A 59 9.81 -10.81 13.05
C THR A 59 8.46 -10.62 12.35
N GLY A 60 8.34 -9.53 11.57
CA GLY A 60 7.17 -9.26 10.75
C GLY A 60 7.12 -10.17 9.52
N ALA A 61 5.93 -10.40 8.98
CA ALA A 61 5.78 -11.07 7.70
C ALA A 61 6.18 -10.14 6.54
N SER A 62 6.80 -10.72 5.52
CA SER A 62 7.08 -10.03 4.26
C SER A 62 5.81 -9.54 3.58
N ALA A 63 5.92 -8.47 2.81
CA ALA A 63 4.78 -7.89 2.12
C ALA A 63 4.26 -8.85 1.03
N ILE A 64 2.94 -9.03 1.00
CA ILE A 64 2.27 -9.71 -0.10
C ILE A 64 1.92 -8.65 -1.13
N THR A 65 2.43 -8.76 -2.36
CA THR A 65 2.23 -7.74 -3.40
C THR A 65 1.70 -8.35 -4.68
N ASN A 66 1.25 -7.49 -5.60
CA ASN A 66 0.86 -7.89 -6.94
C ASN A 66 2.11 -8.02 -7.83
N SER A 67 2.34 -9.23 -8.35
CA SER A 67 3.49 -9.55 -9.22
C SER A 67 3.41 -8.94 -10.62
N GLY A 68 2.20 -8.57 -11.06
CA GLY A 68 1.91 -8.18 -12.44
C GLY A 68 1.66 -9.37 -13.40
N ASP A 69 1.84 -10.62 -12.95
CA ASP A 69 1.54 -11.82 -13.72
C ASP A 69 0.07 -12.25 -13.51
N PRO A 70 -0.79 -12.28 -14.54
CA PRO A 70 -2.18 -12.68 -14.40
C PRO A 70 -2.38 -14.16 -14.02
N GLU A 71 -1.44 -15.06 -14.34
CA GLU A 71 -1.49 -16.47 -13.95
C GLU A 71 -1.04 -16.67 -12.49
N ARG A 72 -0.18 -15.78 -12.01
CA ARG A 72 0.44 -15.83 -10.68
C ARG A 72 0.36 -14.46 -9.98
N PRO A 73 -0.84 -13.99 -9.65
CA PRO A 73 -1.07 -12.57 -9.30
C PRO A 73 -0.51 -12.12 -7.95
N PHE A 74 0.03 -13.04 -7.15
CA PHE A 74 0.53 -12.75 -5.81
C PHE A 74 1.98 -13.20 -5.68
N GLU A 75 2.81 -12.31 -5.12
CA GLU A 75 4.20 -12.59 -4.77
C GLU A 75 4.53 -12.15 -3.34
N VAL A 76 5.53 -12.82 -2.77
CA VAL A 76 6.14 -12.49 -1.48
C VAL A 76 7.64 -12.45 -1.70
N ASP A 77 8.28 -11.32 -1.41
CA ASP A 77 9.72 -11.11 -1.64
C ASP A 77 10.20 -11.42 -3.08
N GLY A 78 9.30 -11.31 -4.06
CA GLY A 78 9.57 -11.60 -5.48
C GLY A 78 9.32 -13.05 -5.91
N ASP A 79 8.93 -13.94 -4.98
CA ASP A 79 8.58 -15.33 -5.29
C ASP A 79 7.05 -15.51 -5.39
N THR A 80 6.61 -16.36 -6.33
CA THR A 80 5.19 -16.70 -6.53
C THR A 80 4.87 -18.12 -6.06
N PHE A 81 3.61 -18.37 -5.72
CA PHE A 81 3.15 -19.68 -5.25
C PHE A 81 3.14 -20.71 -6.39
N VAL A 82 3.92 -21.77 -6.28
CA VAL A 82 3.87 -22.90 -7.24
C VAL A 82 2.65 -23.77 -6.97
N CYS A 83 1.91 -24.13 -8.03
CA CYS A 83 0.89 -25.17 -7.92
C CYS A 83 1.63 -26.51 -7.80
N HIS A 84 1.56 -27.14 -6.63
CA HIS A 84 2.15 -28.46 -6.44
C HIS A 84 1.28 -29.49 -7.19
N PRO A 85 1.83 -30.32 -8.09
CA PRO A 85 1.07 -31.41 -8.66
C PRO A 85 0.77 -32.43 -7.54
N SER A 86 -0.51 -32.77 -7.35
CA SER A 86 -0.88 -33.91 -6.51
C SER A 86 -0.21 -35.18 -7.07
N ILE A 87 0.66 -35.77 -6.26
CA ILE A 87 1.15 -37.14 -6.42
C ILE A 87 0.11 -38.15 -5.94
#